data_AF-A0A372LQP0-F1
#
_entry.id   AF-A0A372LQP0-F1
#
_cell.length_a   1.000
_cell.length_b   1.000
_cell.length_c   1.000
_cell.angle_alpha   90.00
_cell.angle_beta   90.00
_cell.angle_gamma   90.00
#
_symmetry.space_group_name_H-M   'P 1'
#
loop_
_entity.id
_entity.type
_entity.pdbx_description
1 polymer ?
#
loop_
_entity_poly.entity_id
_entity_poly.type
_entity_poly.pdbx_seq_one_letter_code
_entity_poly.pdbx_strand_id
1 'polypeptide(L)'
;MILHNRKRFDSLRFLGVLAGFLVADSFFHIVDGFAAGLKAESPAERIGAVVFGMVVLTTLMWFFKRFFSSSFFHGFLVATGLFLSFDIIVFHWVFQLHRITNGPEANWLEPIMVIFGSLFVWYGIIKERKKTRIETTTNMFQG
;
A
#
# COMPACT_ATOMS: atom_id res chain seq x y z
N MET A 1 -22.61 -17.46 -26.59
CA MET A 1 -22.64 -16.08 -26.03
C MET A 1 -21.72 -15.86 -24.81
N ILE A 2 -21.35 -16.91 -24.05
CA ILE A 2 -20.53 -16.80 -22.82
C ILE A 2 -19.04 -16.50 -23.08
N LEU A 3 -18.47 -16.97 -24.19
CA LEU A 3 -17.04 -16.79 -24.53
C LEU A 3 -16.66 -15.34 -24.89
N HIS A 4 -17.59 -14.56 -25.46
CA HIS A 4 -17.32 -13.19 -25.88
C HIS A 4 -17.21 -12.23 -24.69
N ASN A 5 -17.94 -12.52 -23.60
CA ASN A 5 -17.96 -11.67 -22.41
C ASN A 5 -16.69 -11.85 -21.54
N ARG A 6 -16.07 -13.04 -21.56
CA ARG A 6 -14.84 -13.33 -20.81
C ARG A 6 -13.64 -12.50 -21.32
N LYS A 7 -13.45 -12.45 -22.64
CA LYS A 7 -12.38 -11.64 -23.26
C LYS A 7 -12.49 -10.15 -22.94
N ARG A 8 -13.71 -9.61 -22.87
CA ARG A 8 -13.96 -8.20 -22.54
C ARG A 8 -13.61 -7.89 -21.07
N PHE A 9 -13.90 -8.83 -20.17
CA PHE A 9 -13.59 -8.69 -18.75
C PHE A 9 -12.07 -8.74 -18.48
N ASP A 10 -11.36 -9.64 -19.16
CA ASP A 10 -9.89 -9.73 -19.06
C ASP A 10 -9.20 -8.50 -19.66
N SER A 11 -9.75 -7.96 -20.76
CA SER A 11 -9.26 -6.71 -21.36
C SER A 11 -9.43 -5.50 -20.45
N LEU A 12 -10.54 -5.40 -19.70
CA LEU A 12 -10.78 -4.31 -18.74
C LEU A 12 -9.85 -4.40 -17.52
N ARG A 13 -9.55 -5.62 -17.06
CA ARG A 13 -8.56 -5.86 -16.01
C ARG A 13 -7.17 -5.44 -16.44
N PHE A 14 -6.78 -5.80 -17.67
CA PHE A 14 -5.50 -5.38 -18.25
C PHE A 14 -5.42 -3.86 -18.41
N LEU A 15 -6.51 -3.23 -18.86
CA LEU A 15 -6.60 -1.77 -18.96
C LEU A 15 -6.44 -1.09 -17.59
N GLY A 16 -7.03 -1.66 -16.53
CA GLY A 16 -6.88 -1.19 -15.16
C GLY A 16 -5.45 -1.32 -14.64
N VAL A 17 -4.76 -2.43 -14.94
CA VAL A 17 -3.34 -2.61 -14.61
C VAL A 17 -2.48 -1.59 -15.36
N LEU A 18 -2.71 -1.41 -16.66
CA LEU A 18 -1.98 -0.46 -17.49
C LEU A 18 -2.20 0.99 -17.03
N ALA A 19 -3.45 1.36 -16.74
CA ALA A 19 -3.79 2.68 -16.20
C ALA A 19 -3.13 2.90 -14.83
N GLY A 20 -3.17 1.90 -13.94
CA GLY A 20 -2.48 1.96 -12.65
C GLY A 20 -0.97 2.13 -12.81
N PHE A 21 -0.35 1.40 -13.72
CA PHE A 21 1.07 1.53 -14.05
C PHE A 21 1.42 2.92 -14.56
N LEU A 22 0.69 3.44 -15.56
CA LEU A 22 0.95 4.76 -16.15
C LEU A 22 0.75 5.90 -15.14
N VAL A 23 -0.27 5.79 -14.30
CA VAL A 23 -0.52 6.76 -13.23
C VAL A 23 0.61 6.71 -12.21
N ALA A 24 0.99 5.53 -11.73
CA ALA A 24 2.10 5.39 -10.80
C ALA A 24 3.40 5.95 -11.38
N ASP A 25 3.73 5.57 -12.61
CA ASP A 25 4.92 6.04 -13.34
C ASP A 25 4.93 7.56 -13.50
N SER A 26 3.80 8.16 -13.88
CA SER A 26 3.66 9.62 -13.99
C SER A 26 3.87 10.30 -12.64
N PHE A 27 3.32 9.73 -11.56
CA PHE A 27 3.53 10.25 -10.21
C PHE A 27 5.00 10.18 -9.79
N PHE A 28 5.71 9.08 -10.07
CA PHE A 28 7.14 8.96 -9.76
C PHE A 28 7.97 10.02 -10.48
N HIS A 29 7.74 10.23 -11.78
CA HIS A 29 8.49 11.24 -12.55
C HIS A 29 8.17 12.68 -12.12
N ILE A 30 6.92 12.97 -11.75
CA ILE A 30 6.53 14.30 -11.21
C ILE A 30 7.19 14.51 -9.84
N VAL A 31 7.18 13.49 -8.98
CA VAL A 31 7.79 13.55 -7.64
C VAL A 31 9.30 13.73 -7.72
N ASP A 32 10.00 13.02 -8.63
CA ASP A 32 11.43 13.21 -8.86
C ASP A 32 11.77 14.65 -9.28
N GLY A 33 10.93 15.24 -10.13
CA GLY A 33 11.06 16.64 -10.54
C GLY A 33 10.89 17.65 -9.39
N PHE A 34 10.02 17.37 -8.40
CA PHE A 34 9.84 18.20 -7.21
C PHE A 34 10.87 17.92 -6.11
N ALA A 35 11.33 16.67 -5.97
CA ALA A 35 12.28 16.25 -4.94
C ALA A 35 13.70 16.76 -5.19
N ALA A 36 14.08 17.01 -6.45
CA ALA A 36 15.40 17.51 -6.83
C ALA A 36 15.78 18.86 -6.18
N GLY A 37 14.82 19.63 -5.64
CA GLY A 37 15.05 20.89 -4.93
C GLY A 37 14.59 20.94 -3.47
N LEU A 38 14.02 19.85 -2.93
CA LEU A 38 13.39 19.80 -1.60
C LEU A 38 14.05 18.75 -0.69
N LYS A 39 15.37 18.61 -0.76
CA LYS A 39 16.09 17.67 0.10
C LYS A 39 15.98 18.18 1.54
N ALA A 40 15.30 17.42 2.40
CA ALA A 40 15.12 17.77 3.80
C ALA A 40 16.47 17.74 4.54
N GLU A 41 17.00 18.92 4.85
CA GLU A 41 18.33 19.06 5.45
C GLU A 41 18.23 19.02 6.98
N SER A 42 17.17 19.59 7.54
CA SER A 42 16.94 19.59 8.99
C SER A 42 16.16 18.36 9.48
N PRO A 43 16.38 17.89 10.73
CA PRO A 43 15.57 16.81 11.31
C PRO A 43 14.06 17.13 11.33
N ALA A 44 13.70 18.39 11.52
CA ALA A 44 12.32 18.85 11.51
C ALA A 44 11.67 18.69 10.12
N GLU A 45 12.37 19.05 9.04
CA GLU A 45 11.88 18.83 7.67
C GLU A 45 11.70 17.36 7.35
N ARG A 46 12.64 16.49 7.79
CA ARG A 46 12.56 15.04 7.55
C ARG A 46 11.36 14.42 8.25
N ILE A 47 11.17 14.74 9.54
CA ILE A 47 9.99 14.31 10.29
C ILE A 47 8.72 14.87 9.64
N GLY A 48 8.74 16.14 9.24
CA GLY A 48 7.63 16.79 8.54
C GLY A 48 7.24 16.06 7.25
N ALA A 49 8.22 15.66 6.44
CA ALA A 49 8.00 14.89 5.21
C ALA A 49 7.39 13.51 5.50
N VAL A 50 7.88 12.80 6.53
CA VAL A 50 7.32 11.51 6.94
C VAL A 50 5.87 11.67 7.42
N VAL A 51 5.59 12.67 8.26
CA VAL A 51 4.23 12.96 8.75
C VAL A 51 3.30 13.33 7.60
N PHE A 52 3.75 14.16 6.66
CA PHE A 52 2.98 14.50 5.47
C PHE A 52 2.65 13.25 4.64
N GLY A 53 3.63 12.38 4.41
CA GLY A 53 3.42 11.09 3.74
C GLY A 53 2.39 10.21 4.44
N MET A 54 2.43 10.15 5.79
CA MET A 54 1.44 9.41 6.58
C MET A 54 0.02 9.99 6.44
N VAL A 55 -0.14 11.32 6.40
CA VAL A 55 -1.44 11.98 6.19
C VAL A 55 -1.99 11.65 4.80
N VAL A 56 -1.17 11.74 3.77
CA VAL A 56 -1.56 11.40 2.38
C VAL A 56 -1.96 9.93 2.30
N LEU A 57 -1.15 9.02 2.83
CA LEU A 57 -1.45 7.59 2.86
C LEU A 57 -2.77 7.31 3.58
N THR A 58 -2.99 7.91 4.75
CA THR A 58 -4.22 7.73 5.52
C THR A 58 -5.45 8.25 4.77
N THR A 59 -5.31 9.37 4.06
CA THR A 59 -6.36 9.94 3.22
C THR A 59 -6.71 9.01 2.06
N LEU A 60 -5.70 8.44 1.39
CA LEU A 60 -5.89 7.45 0.33
C LEU A 60 -6.52 6.16 0.86
N MET A 61 -6.10 5.68 2.04
CA MET A 61 -6.71 4.52 2.69
C MET A 61 -8.20 4.76 2.97
N TRP A 62 -8.55 5.94 3.50
CA TRP A 62 -9.94 6.33 3.73
C TRP A 62 -10.74 6.39 2.43
N PHE A 63 -10.18 6.98 1.38
CA PHE A 63 -10.78 7.04 0.06
C PHE A 63 -11.01 5.63 -0.52
N PHE A 64 -9.99 4.77 -0.53
CA PHE A 64 -10.11 3.42 -1.07
C PHE A 64 -11.10 2.56 -0.31
N LYS A 65 -11.17 2.71 1.01
CA LYS A 65 -12.20 2.04 1.83
C LYS A 65 -13.61 2.44 1.41
N ARG A 66 -13.82 3.68 0.93
CA ARG A 66 -15.14 4.20 0.55
C ARG A 66 -15.58 3.79 -0.85
N PHE A 67 -14.64 3.73 -1.80
CA PHE A 67 -14.93 3.56 -3.22
C PHE A 67 -14.71 2.14 -3.76
N PHE A 68 -13.90 1.32 -3.09
CA PHE A 68 -13.55 -0.02 -3.57
C PHE A 68 -14.16 -1.14 -2.72
N SER A 69 -14.16 -2.35 -3.26
CA SER A 69 -14.66 -3.54 -2.55
C SER A 69 -13.86 -3.82 -1.28
N SER A 70 -14.49 -4.45 -0.29
CA SER A 70 -13.80 -4.83 0.96
C SER A 70 -12.58 -5.72 0.69
N SER A 71 -12.67 -6.65 -0.26
CA SER A 71 -11.55 -7.53 -0.63
C SER A 71 -10.40 -6.76 -1.25
N PHE A 72 -10.69 -5.76 -2.11
CA PHE A 72 -9.65 -4.86 -2.63
C PHE A 72 -8.99 -4.07 -1.51
N PHE A 73 -9.77 -3.49 -0.60
CA PHE A 73 -9.24 -2.71 0.52
C PHE A 73 -8.36 -3.55 1.44
N HIS A 74 -8.74 -4.79 1.76
CA HIS A 74 -7.89 -5.68 2.54
C HIS A 74 -6.59 -6.03 1.81
N GLY A 75 -6.66 -6.30 0.50
CA GLY A 75 -5.46 -6.51 -0.33
C GLY A 75 -4.53 -5.31 -0.32
N PHE A 76 -5.08 -4.10 -0.50
CA PHE A 76 -4.35 -2.84 -0.39
C PHE A 76 -3.71 -2.66 0.98
N LEU A 77 -4.44 -2.95 2.06
CA LEU A 77 -3.92 -2.85 3.43
C LEU A 77 -2.75 -3.82 3.67
N VAL A 78 -2.84 -5.05 3.17
CA VAL A 78 -1.73 -6.01 3.24
C VAL A 78 -0.51 -5.53 2.45
N ALA A 79 -0.72 -5.01 1.23
CA ALA A 79 0.36 -4.49 0.40
C ALA A 79 1.08 -3.31 1.06
N THR A 80 0.32 -2.32 1.56
CA THR A 80 0.85 -1.20 2.35
C THR A 80 1.58 -1.69 3.60
N GLY A 81 1.02 -2.69 4.29
CA GLY A 81 1.66 -3.25 5.48
C GLY A 81 2.99 -3.93 5.18
N LEU A 82 3.10 -4.68 4.07
CA LEU A 82 4.36 -5.26 3.61
C LEU A 82 5.38 -4.19 3.25
N PHE A 83 4.95 -3.11 2.59
CA PHE A 83 5.82 -1.98 2.28
C PHE A 83 6.31 -1.23 3.53
N LEU A 84 5.50 -1.13 4.58
CA LEU A 84 5.92 -0.51 5.85
C LEU A 84 6.72 -1.44 6.77
N SER A 85 6.82 -2.74 6.46
CA SER A 85 7.47 -3.71 7.35
C SER A 85 8.59 -4.48 6.67
N PHE A 86 8.25 -5.33 5.70
CA PHE A 86 9.22 -6.15 4.98
C PHE A 86 10.27 -5.31 4.28
N ASP A 87 9.85 -4.24 3.60
CA ASP A 87 10.78 -3.34 2.90
C ASP A 87 11.76 -2.65 3.88
N ILE A 88 11.27 -2.21 5.04
CA ILE A 88 12.12 -1.67 6.10
C ILE A 88 13.12 -2.71 6.60
N ILE A 89 12.65 -3.89 7.00
CA ILE A 89 13.54 -4.91 7.55
C ILE A 89 14.58 -5.33 6.50
N VAL A 90 14.15 -5.59 5.27
CA VAL A 90 15.03 -6.17 4.25
C VAL A 90 15.89 -5.10 3.59
N PHE A 91 15.29 -4.05 3.04
CA PHE A 91 16.03 -3.07 2.26
C PHE A 91 16.66 -1.97 3.10
N HIS A 92 16.04 -1.58 4.22
CA HIS A 92 16.61 -0.54 5.09
C HIS A 92 17.58 -1.11 6.13
N TRP A 93 17.26 -2.24 6.77
CA TRP A 93 18.11 -2.77 7.85
C TRP A 93 19.14 -3.79 7.37
N VAL A 94 18.73 -4.79 6.58
CA VAL A 94 19.65 -5.85 6.13
C VAL A 94 20.55 -5.34 5.00
N PHE A 95 19.98 -4.81 3.93
CA PHE A 95 20.75 -4.38 2.77
C PHE A 95 21.22 -2.93 2.81
N GLN A 96 20.72 -2.11 3.77
CA GLN A 96 21.11 -0.70 3.93
C GLN A 96 21.02 0.11 2.62
N LEU A 97 20.07 -0.23 1.73
CA LEU A 97 19.99 0.36 0.38
C LEU A 97 19.49 1.79 0.40
N HIS A 98 18.59 2.11 1.32
CA HIS A 98 18.14 3.46 1.58
C HIS A 98 17.67 3.55 3.04
N ARG A 99 17.73 4.75 3.62
CA ARG A 99 17.11 5.08 4.91
C ARG A 99 15.83 5.85 4.63
N ILE A 100 14.79 5.68 5.45
CA ILE A 100 13.59 6.53 5.33
C ILE A 100 13.95 7.99 5.63
N THR A 101 14.89 8.21 6.55
CA THR A 101 15.46 9.51 6.85
C THR A 101 16.96 9.37 7.09
N ASN A 102 17.75 10.37 6.70
CA ASN A 102 19.22 10.32 6.83
C ASN A 102 19.71 10.69 8.25
N GLY A 103 18.85 10.65 9.27
CA GLY A 103 19.15 11.17 10.60
C GLY A 103 18.89 10.16 11.72
N PRO A 104 19.26 10.50 12.97
CA PRO A 104 19.07 9.62 14.12
C PRO A 104 17.60 9.26 14.37
N GLU A 105 16.66 10.04 13.81
CA GLU A 105 15.23 9.80 13.88
C GLU A 105 14.80 8.46 13.24
N ALA A 106 15.56 7.96 12.25
CA ALA A 106 15.32 6.66 11.63
C ALA A 106 15.30 5.52 12.66
N ASN A 107 16.15 5.60 13.70
CA ASN A 107 16.31 4.53 14.68
C ASN A 107 15.05 4.22 15.50
N TRP A 108 14.15 5.19 15.63
CA TRP A 108 12.87 4.99 16.32
C TRP A 108 11.67 5.00 15.36
N LEU A 109 11.75 5.75 14.25
CA LEU A 109 10.69 5.78 13.22
C LEU A 109 10.55 4.44 12.50
N GLU A 110 11.66 3.83 12.07
CA GLU A 110 11.65 2.58 11.32
C GLU A 110 11.02 1.42 12.11
N PRO A 111 11.39 1.16 13.38
CA PRO A 111 10.73 0.11 14.18
C PRO A 111 9.23 0.34 14.38
N ILE A 112 8.81 1.60 14.58
CA ILE A 112 7.38 1.93 14.73
C ILE A 112 6.63 1.59 13.44
N MET A 113 7.16 2.00 12.28
CA MET A 113 6.56 1.68 10.99
C MET A 113 6.50 0.17 10.74
N VAL A 114 7.54 -0.58 11.10
CA VAL A 114 7.54 -2.05 11.01
C VAL A 114 6.41 -2.67 11.83
N ILE A 115 6.20 -2.21 13.06
CA ILE A 115 5.13 -2.70 13.93
C ILE A 115 3.76 -2.41 13.29
N PHE A 116 3.51 -1.18 12.86
CA PHE A 116 2.23 -0.82 12.22
C PHE A 116 2.01 -1.58 10.90
N GLY A 117 3.06 -1.72 10.08
CA GLY A 117 3.02 -2.51 8.85
C GLY A 117 2.65 -3.97 9.12
N SER A 118 3.24 -4.57 10.14
CA SER A 118 2.93 -5.93 10.58
C SER A 118 1.47 -6.07 11.03
N LEU A 119 0.95 -5.08 11.77
CA LEU A 119 -0.45 -5.04 12.19
C LEU A 119 -1.41 -4.92 11.00
N PHE A 120 -1.05 -4.14 9.97
CA PHE A 120 -1.85 -4.02 8.74
C PHE A 120 -1.91 -5.33 7.95
N VAL A 121 -0.77 -6.01 7.78
CA VAL A 121 -0.71 -7.34 7.15
C VAL A 121 -1.61 -8.32 7.91
N TRP A 122 -1.42 -8.40 9.23
CA TRP A 122 -2.18 -9.29 10.09
C TRP A 122 -3.68 -9.04 10.00
N TYR A 123 -4.09 -7.78 10.15
CA TYR A 123 -5.50 -7.38 10.10
C TYR A 123 -6.13 -7.69 8.73
N GLY A 124 -5.47 -7.31 7.63
CA GLY A 124 -5.98 -7.52 6.28
C GLY A 124 -6.20 -9.00 5.98
N ILE A 125 -5.23 -9.86 6.32
CA ILE A 125 -5.34 -11.32 6.14
C ILE A 125 -6.48 -11.90 6.97
N ILE A 126 -6.60 -11.53 8.26
CA ILE A 126 -7.66 -12.06 9.13
C ILE A 126 -9.03 -11.68 8.61
N LYS A 127 -9.22 -10.43 8.19
CA LYS A 127 -10.52 -9.95 7.71
C LYS A 127 -10.91 -10.62 6.40
N GLU A 128 -9.97 -10.82 5.48
CA GLU A 128 -10.25 -11.52 4.23
C GLU A 128 -10.61 -12.99 4.48
N ARG A 129 -9.85 -13.69 5.32
CA ARG A 129 -10.16 -15.10 5.69
C ARG A 129 -11.54 -15.25 6.32
N LYS A 130 -11.94 -14.31 7.19
CA LYS A 130 -13.28 -14.31 7.81
C LYS A 130 -14.38 -14.13 6.76
N LYS A 131 -14.19 -13.21 5.81
CA LYS A 131 -15.14 -12.96 4.71
C LYS A 131 -15.34 -14.20 3.85
N THR A 132 -14.24 -14.82 3.39
CA THR A 132 -14.31 -16.04 2.57
C THR A 132 -15.00 -17.19 3.31
N ARG A 133 -14.73 -17.38 4.61
CA ARG A 133 -15.39 -18.41 5.41
C ARG A 133 -16.91 -18.22 5.45
N ILE A 134 -17.37 -16.99 5.66
CA ILE A 134 -18.81 -16.68 5.72
C ILE A 134 -19.47 -16.96 4.37
N GLU A 135 -18.88 -16.49 3.27
CA GLU A 135 -19.38 -16.71 1.91
C GLU A 135 -19.51 -18.22 1.60
N THR A 136 -18.49 -19.03 1.95
CA THR A 136 -18.55 -20.48 1.76
C THR A 136 -19.68 -21.13 2.56
N THR A 137 -19.86 -20.75 3.83
CA THR A 137 -20.92 -21.30 4.68
C THR A 137 -22.30 -20.97 4.14
N THR A 138 -22.54 -19.72 3.73
CA THR A 138 -23.85 -19.32 3.16
C THR A 138 -24.19 -20.10 1.90
N ASN A 139 -23.23 -20.34 1.01
CA ASN A 139 -23.46 -21.09 -0.22
C ASN A 139 -23.82 -22.56 0.04
N MET A 140 -23.29 -23.18 1.10
CA MET A 140 -23.62 -24.58 1.46
C MET A 140 -25.06 -24.74 1.97
N PHE A 141 -25.68 -23.68 2.50
CA PHE A 141 -27.07 -23.72 2.98
C PHE A 141 -28.10 -23.33 1.91
N GLN A 142 -27.66 -22.87 0.74
CA GLN A 142 -28.54 -22.43 -0.36
C GLN A 142 -28.59 -23.41 -1.54
N GLY A 143 -27.80 -24.48 -1.52
CA GLY A 143 -27.83 -25.58 -2.50
C GLY A 143 -28.53 -26.81 -1.95
#